data_AF-A0A940QUE7-F1
#
_entry.id   AF-A0A940QUE7-F1
#
_cell.length_a   1.000
_cell.length_b   1.000
_cell.length_c   1.000
_cell.angle_alpha   90.00
_cell.angle_beta   90.00
_cell.angle_gamma   90.00
#
_symmetry.space_group_name_H-M   'P 1'
#
loop_
_entity.id
_entity.type
_entity.pdbx_description
1 polymer ?
#
loop_
_entity_poly.entity_id
_entity_poly.type
_entity_poly.pdbx_seq_one_letter_code
_entity_poly.pdbx_strand_id
1 'polypeptide(L)'
;MKKKDSELFKPLVDTSEKYLRDYCDGKQEDDERAKIALRVLSLYRQILKAEKEREQIKSEWQKLMVGVAELKKITVSKPKQQKGKYRIKRK
;
A
#
# COMPACT_ATOMS: atom_id res chain seq x y z
N MET A 1 8.62 2.73 -11.22
CA MET A 1 7.98 2.81 -9.89
C MET A 1 7.78 4.28 -9.55
N LYS A 2 6.59 4.71 -9.16
CA LYS A 2 6.44 6.06 -8.56
C LYS A 2 7.28 6.08 -7.28
N LYS A 3 8.06 7.14 -7.05
CA LYS A 3 8.85 7.32 -5.84
C LYS A 3 7.94 7.19 -4.62
N LYS A 4 8.42 6.55 -3.54
CA LYS A 4 7.67 6.47 -2.28
C LYS A 4 7.51 7.89 -1.73
N ASP A 5 6.36 8.21 -1.16
CA ASP A 5 6.09 9.56 -0.65
C ASP A 5 7.08 9.88 0.49
N SER A 6 7.53 8.86 1.22
CA SER A 6 8.62 8.95 2.21
C SER A 6 9.93 9.53 1.67
N GLU A 7 10.28 9.31 0.39
CA GLU A 7 11.51 9.85 -0.18
C GLU A 7 11.50 11.38 -0.28
N LEU A 8 10.32 11.97 -0.44
CA LEU A 8 10.15 13.42 -0.52
C LEU A 8 10.47 14.12 0.80
N PHE A 9 10.33 13.41 1.92
CA PHE A 9 10.50 13.96 3.26
C PHE A 9 11.91 13.76 3.83
N LYS A 10 12.77 12.96 3.18
CA LYS A 10 14.14 12.67 3.68
C LYS A 10 14.94 13.92 4.04
N PRO A 11 15.02 14.97 3.20
CA PRO A 11 15.80 16.16 3.56
C PRO A 11 15.32 16.85 4.85
N LEU A 12 14.01 16.85 5.08
CA LEU A 12 13.40 17.42 6.28
C LEU A 12 13.68 16.56 7.51
N VAL A 13 13.65 15.23 7.36
CA VAL A 13 14.02 14.27 8.40
C VAL A 13 15.47 14.44 8.78
N ASP A 14 16.39 14.46 7.81
CA ASP A 14 17.83 14.61 8.04
C ASP A 14 18.14 15.92 8.79
N THR A 15 17.47 17.01 8.40
CA THR A 15 17.60 18.31 9.07
C THR A 15 17.10 18.25 10.52
N SER A 16 15.95 17.61 10.73
CA SER A 16 15.34 17.47 12.06
C SER A 16 16.17 16.58 12.98
N GLU A 17 16.73 15.48 12.46
CA GLU A 17 17.65 14.61 13.20
C GLU A 17 18.92 15.34 13.59
N LYS A 18 19.52 16.10 12.66
CA LYS A 18 20.70 16.90 12.95
C LYS A 18 20.41 17.93 14.04
N TYR A 19 19.31 18.67 13.92
CA TYR A 19 18.91 19.66 14.91
C TYR A 19 18.78 19.04 16.31
N LEU A 20 18.15 17.86 16.42
CA LEU A 20 17.99 17.18 17.70
C LEU A 20 19.31 16.69 18.29
N ARG A 21 20.25 16.22 17.47
CA ARG A 21 21.61 15.89 17.95
C ARG A 21 22.30 17.13 18.50
N ASP A 22 22.27 18.23 17.76
CA ASP A 22 22.89 19.48 18.18
C ASP A 22 22.23 20.02 19.47
N TYR A 23 20.91 19.87 19.62
CA TYR A 23 20.18 20.20 20.85
C TYR A 23 20.58 19.29 22.03
N CYS A 24 20.69 17.97 21.84
CA CYS A 24 21.16 17.05 22.87
C CYS A 24 22.62 17.29 23.28
N ASP A 25 23.46 17.77 22.36
CA ASP A 25 24.85 18.17 22.62
C ASP A 25 24.96 19.55 23.31
N GLY A 26 23.85 20.25 23.54
CA GLY A 26 23.84 21.61 24.11
C GLY A 26 24.29 22.70 23.13
N LYS A 27 24.37 22.42 21.83
CA LYS A 27 24.72 23.39 20.76
C LYS A 27 23.51 24.15 20.23
N GLN A 28 22.29 23.71 20.56
CA GLN A 28 21.03 24.38 20.30
C GLN A 28 20.24 24.45 21.61
N GLU A 29 19.57 25.58 21.84
CA GLU A 29 18.83 25.83 23.10
C GLU A 29 17.35 26.18 22.85
N ASP A 30 16.89 26.19 21.59
CA ASP A 30 15.49 26.46 21.26
C ASP A 30 14.67 25.16 21.38
N ASP A 31 14.05 25.01 22.55
CA ASP A 31 13.17 23.91 22.95
C ASP A 31 11.96 23.74 22.01
N GLU A 32 11.38 24.84 21.51
CA GLU A 32 10.21 24.78 20.64
C GLU A 32 10.58 24.18 19.28
N ARG A 33 11.74 24.57 18.73
CA ARG A 33 12.29 23.92 17.53
C ARG A 33 12.63 22.44 17.78
N ALA A 34 13.12 22.08 18.97
CA ALA A 34 13.38 20.68 19.31
C ALA A 34 12.07 19.86 19.33
N LYS A 35 10.99 20.41 19.92
CA LYS A 35 9.66 19.77 19.90
C LYS A 35 9.14 19.58 18.47
N ILE A 36 9.32 20.57 17.61
CA ILE A 36 8.94 20.48 16.18
C ILE A 36 9.74 19.38 15.49
N ALA A 37 11.07 19.36 15.66
CA ALA A 37 11.93 18.34 15.07
C ALA A 37 11.53 16.92 15.53
N LEU A 38 11.23 16.73 16.81
CA LEU A 38 10.70 15.46 17.33
C LEU A 38 9.37 15.08 16.67
N ARG A 39 8.48 16.06 16.49
CA ARG A 39 7.18 15.83 15.83
C ARG A 39 7.36 15.40 14.38
N VAL A 40 8.28 16.02 13.64
CA VAL A 40 8.64 15.62 12.27
C VAL A 40 9.05 14.14 12.24
N LEU A 41 9.97 13.72 13.10
CA LEU A 41 10.43 12.33 13.15
C LEU A 41 9.30 11.36 13.52
N SER A 42 8.44 11.73 14.47
CA SER A 42 7.28 10.93 14.86
C SER A 42 6.30 10.73 13.70
N LEU A 43 5.99 11.78 12.95
CA LEU A 43 5.09 11.71 11.80
C LEU A 43 5.71 10.91 10.65
N TYR A 44 7.01 11.10 10.39
CA TYR A 44 7.71 10.34 9.37
C TYR A 44 7.66 8.83 9.62
N ARG A 45 7.81 8.39 10.89
CA ARG A 45 7.64 6.97 11.25
C ARG A 45 6.22 6.45 10.96
N GLN A 46 5.19 7.25 11.18
CA GLN A 46 3.81 6.89 10.85
C GLN A 46 3.60 6.75 9.34
N ILE A 47 4.18 7.65 8.54
CA ILE A 47 4.16 7.58 7.08
C ILE A 47 4.79 6.27 6.61
N LEU A 48 5.99 5.93 7.11
CA LEU A 48 6.67 4.67 6.74
C LEU A 48 5.83 3.43 7.08
N LYS A 49 5.15 3.45 8.23
CA LYS A 49 4.25 2.36 8.63
C LYS A 49 3.06 2.24 7.67
N ALA A 50 2.41 3.34 7.35
CA ALA A 50 1.28 3.37 6.41
C ALA A 50 1.69 2.93 5.00
N GLU A 51 2.89 3.31 4.53
CA GLU A 51 3.42 2.85 3.25
C GLU A 51 3.60 1.33 3.21
N LYS A 52 4.15 0.75 4.29
CA LYS A 52 4.32 -0.70 4.41
C LYS A 52 2.98 -1.42 4.43
N GLU A 53 2.00 -0.93 5.20
CA GLU A 53 0.65 -1.48 5.24
C GLU A 53 -0.03 -1.43 3.86
N ARG A 54 0.13 -0.30 3.15
CA ARG A 54 -0.40 -0.15 1.79
C ARG A 54 0.25 -1.12 0.80
N GLU A 55 1.55 -1.37 0.92
CA GLU A 55 2.28 -2.34 0.09
C GLU A 55 1.80 -3.78 0.35
N GLN A 56 1.55 -4.13 1.62
CA GLN A 56 0.96 -5.41 2.00
C GLN A 56 -0.45 -5.59 1.42
N ILE A 57 -1.33 -4.59 1.58
CA ILE A 57 -2.70 -4.62 1.04
C ILE A 57 -2.69 -4.79 -0.48
N LYS A 58 -1.79 -4.10 -1.20
CA LYS A 58 -1.66 -4.27 -2.65
C LYS A 58 -1.26 -5.70 -3.04
N SER A 59 -0.33 -6.31 -2.31
CA SER A 59 0.09 -7.70 -2.52
C SER A 59 -1.08 -8.68 -2.31
N GLU A 60 -1.83 -8.52 -1.22
CA GLU A 60 -3.00 -9.35 -0.92
C GLU A 60 -4.10 -9.16 -1.97
N TRP A 61 -4.38 -7.93 -2.38
CA TRP A 61 -5.32 -7.62 -3.44
C TRP A 61 -4.95 -8.29 -4.76
N GLN A 62 -3.66 -8.26 -5.13
CA GLN A 62 -3.18 -8.94 -6.33
C GLN A 62 -3.40 -10.47 -6.27
N LYS A 63 -3.12 -11.10 -5.13
CA LYS A 63 -3.39 -12.54 -4.93
C LYS A 63 -4.88 -12.87 -5.07
N LEU A 64 -5.75 -12.05 -4.47
CA LEU A 64 -7.20 -12.21 -4.59
C LEU A 64 -7.67 -12.08 -6.04
N MET A 65 -7.14 -11.12 -6.80
CA MET A 65 -7.49 -10.95 -8.21
C MET A 65 -7.14 -12.18 -9.06
N VAL A 66 -6.03 -12.86 -8.77
CA VAL A 66 -5.67 -14.12 -9.44
C VAL A 66 -6.69 -15.22 -9.12
N GLY A 67 -7.03 -15.42 -7.83
CA GLY A 67 -8.04 -16.40 -7.43
C GLY A 67 -9.43 -16.12 -8.03
N VAL A 68 -9.84 -14.85 -8.09
CA VAL A 68 -11.09 -14.44 -8.76
C VAL A 68 -11.04 -14.74 -10.26
N ALA A 69 -9.90 -14.55 -10.92
CA ALA A 69 -9.75 -14.87 -12.33
C ALA A 69 -9.87 -16.39 -12.59
N GLU A 70 -9.32 -17.23 -11.71
CA GLU A 70 -9.47 -18.69 -11.77
C GLU A 70 -10.92 -19.14 -11.57
N LEU A 71 -11.62 -18.58 -10.58
CA LEU A 71 -13.04 -18.85 -10.36
C LEU A 71 -13.90 -18.46 -11.58
N LYS A 72 -13.59 -17.34 -12.23
CA LYS A 72 -14.26 -16.91 -13.46
C LYS A 72 -14.05 -17.92 -14.60
N LYS A 73 -12.86 -18.49 -14.75
CA LYS A 73 -12.61 -19.53 -15.77
C LYS A 73 -13.49 -20.76 -15.55
N ILE A 74 -13.59 -21.25 -14.30
CA ILE A 74 -14.40 -22.43 -13.97
C ILE A 74 -15.89 -22.18 -14.22
N THR A 75 -16.39 -20.99 -13.90
CA THR A 75 -17.81 -20.64 -14.06
C THR A 75 -18.21 -20.37 -15.52
N VAL A 76 -17.31 -19.85 -16.34
CA VAL A 76 -17.55 -19.63 -17.78
C VAL A 76 -17.47 -20.96 -18.57
N SER A 77 -16.70 -21.93 -18.10
CA SER A 77 -16.54 -23.23 -18.76
C SER A 77 -17.68 -24.24 -18.58
N LYS A 78 -18.82 -23.89 -17.97
CA LYS A 78 -20.00 -24.78 -18.01
C LYS A 78 -20.63 -24.72 -19.40
N PRO A 79 -20.53 -25.78 -20.25
CA PRO A 79 -21.26 -25.80 -21.50
C PRO A 79 -22.75 -25.81 -21.16
N LYS A 80 -23.51 -24.82 -21.68
CA LYS A 80 -24.96 -24.95 -21.78
C LYS A 80 -25.20 -26.23 -22.58
N GLN A 81 -25.66 -27.29 -21.91
CA GLN A 81 -26.25 -28.45 -22.57
C GLN A 81 -27.29 -27.91 -23.55
N GLN A 82 -26.96 -27.91 -24.84
CA GLN A 82 -27.95 -27.82 -25.89
C GLN A 82 -28.82 -29.06 -25.73
N LYS A 83 -29.95 -28.93 -25.03
CA LYS A 83 -31.03 -29.90 -25.08
C LYS A 83 -31.49 -29.94 -26.53
N GLY A 84 -30.97 -30.92 -27.28
CA GLY A 84 -31.42 -31.26 -28.61
C GLY A 84 -32.93 -31.43 -28.57
N LYS A 85 -33.64 -30.55 -29.27
CA LYS A 85 -35.09 -30.65 -29.46
C LYS A 85 -35.39 -31.98 -30.14
N TYR A 86 -36.15 -32.83 -29.47
CA TYR A 86 -36.85 -33.97 -30.06
C TYR A 86 -37.52 -33.54 -31.37
N ARG A 87 -37.11 -34.13 -32.50
CA ARG A 87 -37.80 -33.99 -33.78
C ARG A 87 -38.60 -35.26 -34.04
N ILE A 88 -39.76 -35.37 -33.40
CA ILE A 88 -40.80 -36.32 -33.78
C ILE A 88 -41.40 -35.81 -35.09
N LYS A 89 -41.15 -36.49 -36.22
CA LYS A 89 -41.92 -36.31 -37.45
C LYS A 89 -42.99 -37.40 -37.50
N ARG A 90 -44.25 -36.98 -37.34
CA ARG A 90 -45.44 -37.73 -37.77
C ARG A 90 -45.66 -37.49 -39.26
N LYS A 91 -45.63 -38.54 -40.07
CA LYS A 91 -46.58 -38.91 -41.14
C LYS A 91 -45.95 -39.97 -42.02
#